data_AF-A0A7S2KE36-F1
#
_entry.id   AF-A0A7S2KE36-F1
#
_cell.length_a   1.000
_cell.length_b   1.000
_cell.length_c   1.000
_cell.angle_alpha   90.00
_cell.angle_beta   90.00
_cell.angle_gamma   90.00
#
_symmetry.space_group_name_H-M   'P 1'
#
loop_
_entity.id
_entity.type
_entity.pdbx_description
1 polymer ?
#
loop_
_entity_poly.entity_id
_entity_poly.type
_entity_poly.pdbx_seq_one_letter_code
_entity_poly.pdbx_strand_id
1 'polypeptide(L)'
;AEPPEKRPRGADAGAGAEASDRVVTLLDYGAGNVQSVYNAIASLGYTVRYVETPDDILKASKLVFPGVGAFGSCVAALKVQGYFEPLRQYLEQDRPFFGICLGMQTLFEGSEESE
;
A
#
# COMPACT_ATOMS: atom_id res chain seq x y z
N ALA A 1 22.69 27.17 -19.13
CA ALA A 1 22.50 25.71 -19.33
C ALA A 1 23.72 25.03 -18.74
N GLU A 2 23.58 24.48 -17.53
CA GLU A 2 24.64 23.71 -16.87
C GLU A 2 24.59 22.25 -17.33
N PRO A 3 25.73 21.55 -17.44
CA PRO A 3 25.77 20.13 -17.80
C PRO A 3 25.35 19.25 -16.60
N PRO A 4 24.71 18.09 -16.83
CA PRO A 4 24.24 17.23 -15.75
C PRO A 4 25.41 16.50 -15.06
N GLU A 5 25.49 16.63 -13.73
CA GLU A 5 26.39 15.88 -12.86
C GLU A 5 26.12 14.37 -12.94
N LYS A 6 27.20 13.61 -13.18
CA LYS A 6 27.20 12.15 -13.13
C LYS A 6 27.15 11.70 -11.67
N ARG A 7 26.05 11.08 -11.26
CA ARG A 7 25.91 10.39 -9.98
C ARG A 7 26.91 9.22 -9.90
N PRO A 8 27.67 9.04 -8.81
CA PRO A 8 28.68 7.98 -8.72
C PRO A 8 28.03 6.60 -8.68
N ARG A 9 28.63 5.65 -9.41
CA ARG A 9 28.29 4.21 -9.37
C ARG A 9 28.74 3.64 -8.03
N GLY A 10 27.76 3.41 -7.14
CA GLY A 10 27.92 2.69 -5.88
C GLY A 10 27.93 1.18 -6.11
N ALA A 11 28.73 0.50 -5.28
CA ALA A 11 29.14 -0.89 -5.38
C ALA A 11 28.02 -1.94 -5.31
N ASP A 12 28.32 -3.06 -5.96
CA ASP A 12 27.82 -4.42 -5.79
C ASP A 12 26.92 -4.70 -4.56
N ALA A 13 25.62 -4.85 -4.82
CA ALA A 13 24.61 -5.41 -3.92
C ALA A 13 23.62 -6.27 -4.74
N GLY A 14 24.16 -7.11 -5.63
CA GLY A 14 23.46 -7.61 -6.82
C GLY A 14 22.52 -8.80 -6.68
N ALA A 15 22.06 -9.21 -5.49
CA ALA A 15 21.15 -10.36 -5.38
C ALA A 15 19.94 -10.15 -4.43
N GLY A 16 20.07 -9.31 -3.40
CA GLY A 16 18.99 -9.08 -2.44
C GLY A 16 18.01 -7.97 -2.85
N ALA A 17 18.50 -6.93 -3.53
CA ALA A 17 17.70 -5.77 -3.90
C ALA A 17 16.78 -6.05 -5.10
N GLU A 18 17.23 -6.87 -6.05
CA GLU A 18 16.50 -7.17 -7.28
C GLU A 18 15.26 -8.05 -7.03
N ALA A 19 15.36 -8.98 -6.07
CA ALA A 19 14.21 -9.75 -5.58
C ALA A 19 13.20 -8.86 -4.84
N SER A 20 13.68 -7.86 -4.09
CA SER A 20 12.82 -6.94 -3.32
C SER A 20 12.01 -5.98 -4.21
N ASP A 21 12.48 -5.71 -5.42
CA ASP A 21 11.79 -4.79 -6.33
C ASP A 21 10.52 -5.41 -6.94
N ARG A 22 10.47 -6.75 -7.00
CA ARG A 22 9.31 -7.50 -7.49
C ARG A 22 8.32 -7.94 -6.41
N VAL A 23 8.53 -7.57 -5.15
CA VAL A 23 7.57 -7.86 -4.08
C VAL A 23 6.57 -6.72 -3.93
N VAL A 24 5.28 -7.06 -3.93
CA VAL A 24 4.18 -6.16 -3.62
C VAL A 24 3.50 -6.68 -2.36
N THR A 25 3.36 -5.80 -1.36
CA THR A 25 2.62 -6.11 -0.14
C THR A 25 1.14 -5.79 -0.37
N LEU A 26 0.25 -6.72 -0.08
CA LEU A 26 -1.19 -6.61 -0.29
C LEU A 26 -1.91 -6.60 1.05
N LEU A 27 -2.57 -5.47 1.37
CA LEU A 27 -3.33 -5.31 2.60
C LEU A 27 -4.75 -5.87 2.44
N ASP A 28 -5.01 -7.05 2.99
CA ASP A 28 -6.36 -7.59 3.11
C ASP A 28 -6.91 -7.29 4.51
N TYR A 29 -8.01 -6.53 4.55
CA TYR A 29 -8.71 -6.19 5.79
C TYR A 29 -10.10 -6.85 5.88
N GLY A 30 -10.42 -7.77 4.98
CA GLY A 30 -11.70 -8.49 4.93
C GLY A 30 -12.75 -7.89 3.99
N ALA A 31 -12.39 -6.91 3.17
CA ALA A 31 -13.25 -6.36 2.14
C ALA A 31 -12.47 -6.06 0.87
N GLY A 32 -13.18 -6.13 -0.26
CA GLY A 32 -12.60 -5.91 -1.59
C GLY A 32 -12.56 -7.18 -2.41
N ASN A 33 -12.19 -7.03 -3.68
CA ASN A 33 -11.89 -8.18 -4.54
C ASN A 33 -10.39 -8.51 -4.46
N VAL A 34 -9.95 -8.91 -3.27
CA VAL A 34 -8.54 -9.17 -2.95
C VAL A 34 -7.95 -10.24 -3.86
N GLN A 35 -8.71 -11.28 -4.18
CA GLN A 35 -8.24 -12.35 -5.06
C GLN A 35 -7.99 -11.88 -6.49
N SER A 36 -8.85 -11.04 -7.07
CA SER A 36 -8.59 -10.47 -8.40
C SER A 36 -7.38 -9.54 -8.40
N VAL A 37 -7.18 -8.77 -7.33
CA VAL A 37 -6.01 -7.89 -7.18
C VAL A 37 -4.73 -8.73 -7.07
N TYR A 38 -4.73 -9.80 -6.26
CA TYR A 38 -3.64 -10.76 -6.20
C TYR A 38 -3.30 -11.32 -7.58
N ASN A 39 -4.31 -11.83 -8.30
CA ASN A 39 -4.13 -12.43 -9.63
C ASN A 39 -3.58 -11.43 -10.64
N ALA A 40 -4.01 -10.17 -10.59
CA ALA A 40 -3.52 -9.11 -11.47
C ALA A 40 -2.05 -8.75 -11.18
N ILE A 41 -1.67 -8.67 -9.90
CA ILE A 41 -0.28 -8.41 -9.53
C ILE A 41 0.62 -9.59 -9.94
N ALA A 42 0.17 -10.82 -9.69
CA ALA A 42 0.90 -12.04 -10.06
C ALA A 42 1.07 -12.18 -11.57
N SER A 43 0.05 -11.84 -12.38
CA SER A 43 0.13 -11.92 -13.85
C SER A 43 1.11 -10.92 -14.46
N LEU A 44 1.40 -9.82 -13.75
CA LEU A 44 2.44 -8.86 -14.10
C LEU A 44 3.86 -9.32 -13.71
N GLY A 45 3.99 -10.51 -13.11
CA GLY A 45 5.29 -11.10 -12.73
C GLY A 45 5.81 -10.64 -11.37
N TYR A 46 4.97 -10.01 -10.54
CA TYR A 46 5.31 -9.65 -9.16
C TYR A 46 4.99 -10.78 -8.19
N THR A 47 5.76 -10.87 -7.11
CA THR A 47 5.46 -11.71 -5.96
C THR A 47 4.57 -10.94 -5.01
N VAL A 48 3.45 -11.52 -4.58
CA VAL A 48 2.55 -10.89 -3.61
C VAL A 48 2.84 -11.45 -2.22
N ARG A 49 2.98 -10.56 -1.24
CA ARG A 49 2.96 -10.90 0.19
C ARG A 49 1.73 -10.27 0.82
N TYR A 50 0.93 -11.06 1.54
CA TYR A 50 -0.15 -10.51 2.34
C TYR A 50 0.41 -9.82 3.59
N VAL A 51 -0.29 -8.78 4.04
CA VAL A 51 -0.10 -8.24 5.38
C VAL A 51 -0.69 -9.23 6.38
N GLU A 52 0.14 -9.75 7.28
CA GLU A 52 -0.31 -10.60 8.39
C GLU A 52 -0.18 -9.88 9.73
N THR A 53 0.72 -8.87 9.78
CA THR A 53 0.99 -8.09 10.98
C THR A 53 1.12 -6.59 10.67
N PRO A 54 0.88 -5.71 11.66
CA PRO A 54 1.14 -4.26 11.53
C PRO A 54 2.54 -3.92 11.01
N ASP A 55 3.54 -4.73 11.37
CA ASP A 55 4.93 -4.54 11.00
C ASP A 55 5.22 -4.86 9.53
N ASP A 56 4.43 -5.74 8.89
CA ASP A 56 4.54 -5.97 7.43
C ASP A 56 4.26 -4.70 6.63
N ILE A 57 3.31 -3.87 7.09
CA ILE A 57 3.02 -2.56 6.48
C ILE A 57 4.24 -1.66 6.60
N LEU A 58 4.82 -1.56 7.80
CA LEU A 58 5.98 -0.70 8.03
C LEU A 58 7.21 -1.13 7.22
N LYS A 59 7.37 -2.42 6.94
CA LYS A 59 8.47 -2.98 6.16
C LYS A 59 8.23 -3.02 4.65
N ALA A 60 7.01 -2.78 4.18
CA ALA A 60 6.67 -2.87 2.76
C ALA A 60 7.48 -1.87 1.91
N SER A 61 8.04 -2.32 0.79
CA SER A 61 8.63 -1.41 -0.21
C SER A 61 7.57 -0.86 -1.19
N LYS A 62 6.51 -1.64 -1.42
CA LYS A 62 5.34 -1.33 -2.23
C LYS A 62 4.11 -1.89 -1.54
N LEU A 63 3.07 -1.08 -1.43
CA LEU A 63 1.83 -1.46 -0.75
C LEU A 63 0.63 -1.23 -1.65
N VAL A 64 -0.16 -2.27 -1.85
CA VAL A 64 -1.46 -2.22 -2.51
C VAL A 64 -2.54 -2.38 -1.45
N PHE A 65 -3.49 -1.44 -1.44
CA PHE A 65 -4.63 -1.48 -0.54
C PHE A 65 -5.93 -1.59 -1.34
N PRO A 66 -6.50 -2.81 -1.50
CA PRO A 66 -7.80 -3.02 -2.10
C PRO A 66 -8.91 -2.45 -1.22
N GLY A 67 -9.76 -1.61 -1.79
CA GLY A 67 -10.94 -1.04 -1.16
C GLY A 67 -12.21 -1.39 -1.93
N VAL A 68 -13.28 -1.76 -1.21
CA VAL A 68 -14.67 -1.63 -1.67
C VAL A 68 -15.53 -1.27 -0.45
N GLY A 69 -16.47 -0.34 -0.60
CA GLY A 69 -17.40 0.04 0.47
C GLY A 69 -17.19 1.44 1.06
N ALA A 70 -17.81 1.66 2.23
CA ALA A 70 -17.88 2.95 2.92
C ALA A 70 -16.60 3.24 3.71
N PHE A 71 -16.13 4.49 3.64
CA PHE A 71 -14.90 4.94 4.32
C PHE A 71 -14.90 4.66 5.82
N GLY A 72 -16.01 4.97 6.52
CA GLY A 72 -16.11 4.76 7.97
C GLY A 72 -15.90 3.30 8.38
N SER A 73 -16.52 2.37 7.65
CA SER A 73 -16.38 0.93 7.90
C SER A 73 -14.94 0.45 7.68
N CYS A 74 -14.26 0.98 6.65
CA CYS A 74 -12.84 0.70 6.41
C CYS A 74 -11.98 1.18 7.58
N VAL A 75 -12.11 2.45 7.99
CA VAL A 75 -11.31 3.01 9.09
C VAL A 75 -11.54 2.21 10.39
N ALA A 76 -12.78 1.84 10.69
CA ALA A 76 -13.10 1.02 11.86
C ALA A 76 -12.41 -0.35 11.79
N ALA A 77 -12.49 -1.05 10.66
CA ALA A 77 -11.85 -2.35 10.48
C ALA A 77 -10.32 -2.27 10.59
N LEU A 78 -9.69 -1.26 9.98
CA LEU A 78 -8.25 -1.02 10.09
C LEU A 78 -7.81 -0.74 11.53
N LYS A 79 -8.62 -0.01 12.31
CA LYS A 79 -8.34 0.24 13.74
C LYS A 79 -8.44 -1.04 14.57
N VAL A 80 -9.48 -1.85 14.35
CA VAL A 80 -9.67 -3.14 15.04
C VAL A 80 -8.52 -4.09 14.76
N GLN A 81 -8.01 -4.12 13.52
CA GLN A 81 -6.89 -4.97 13.12
C GLN A 81 -5.51 -4.37 13.47
N GLY A 82 -5.46 -3.15 14.01
CA GLY A 82 -4.20 -2.47 14.36
C GLY A 82 -3.39 -1.97 13.15
N TYR A 83 -4.00 -1.92 11.96
CA TYR A 83 -3.35 -1.51 10.70
C TYR A 83 -3.44 -0.02 10.42
N PHE A 84 -4.35 0.70 11.09
CA PHE A 84 -4.60 2.13 10.82
C PHE A 84 -3.35 3.00 11.01
N GLU A 85 -2.68 2.92 12.17
CA GLU A 85 -1.48 3.73 12.43
C GLU A 85 -0.27 3.32 11.58
N PRO A 86 0.07 2.03 11.42
CA PRO A 86 1.11 1.62 10.49
C PRO A 86 0.88 2.09 9.06
N LEU A 87 -0.37 2.04 8.58
CA LEU A 87 -0.73 2.51 7.24
C LEU A 87 -0.56 4.02 7.12
N ARG A 88 -0.98 4.80 8.12
CA ARG A 88 -0.76 6.25 8.16
C ARG A 88 0.73 6.58 8.11
N GLN A 89 1.54 5.90 8.93
CA GLN A 89 2.99 6.07 8.96
C GLN A 89 3.65 5.66 7.63
N TYR A 90 3.16 4.60 6.97
CA TYR A 90 3.64 4.21 5.64
C TYR A 90 3.43 5.32 4.61
N LEU A 91 2.24 5.91 4.59
CA LEU A 91 1.85 6.96 3.65
C LEU A 91 2.67 8.25 3.84
N GLU A 92 3.08 8.55 5.07
CA GLU A 92 3.95 9.70 5.36
C GLU A 92 5.38 9.54 4.82
N GLN A 93 5.81 8.32 4.49
CA GLN A 93 7.18 8.02 4.05
C GLN A 93 7.36 8.09 2.53
N ASP A 94 6.37 8.58 1.78
CA ASP A 94 6.37 8.72 0.31
C ASP A 94 6.80 7.45 -0.44
N ARG A 95 6.41 6.29 0.12
CA ARG A 95 6.67 4.97 -0.49
C ARG A 95 5.57 4.63 -1.50
N PRO A 96 5.89 3.84 -2.54
CA PRO A 96 4.90 3.41 -3.54
C PRO A 96 3.64 2.82 -2.88
N PHE A 97 2.52 3.51 -3.08
CA PHE A 97 1.22 3.13 -2.56
C PHE A 97 0.20 3.12 -3.70
N PHE A 98 -0.60 2.06 -3.78
CA PHE A 98 -1.71 1.98 -4.72
C PHE A 98 -3.00 1.59 -3.99
N GLY A 99 -3.82 2.59 -3.69
CA GLY A 99 -5.14 2.39 -3.12
C GLY A 99 -6.19 2.17 -4.21
N ILE A 100 -6.88 1.03 -4.19
CA ILE A 100 -7.94 0.72 -5.13
C ILE A 100 -9.27 1.09 -4.48
N CYS A 101 -9.72 2.32 -4.77
CA CYS A 101 -11.02 2.92 -4.47
C CYS A 101 -11.87 2.33 -3.33
N LEU A 102 -12.03 3.07 -2.24
CA LEU A 102 -13.27 3.09 -1.45
C LEU A 102 -14.07 4.29 -1.92
N GLY A 103 -15.00 4.09 -2.86
CA GLY A 103 -16.01 5.05 -3.29
C GLY A 103 -15.70 6.54 -3.04
N MET A 104 -14.80 7.13 -3.84
CA MET A 104 -14.66 8.60 -3.92
C MET A 104 -15.99 9.34 -4.21
N GLN A 105 -17.05 8.60 -4.59
CA GLN A 105 -18.36 9.11 -5.00
C GLN A 105 -19.43 9.21 -3.91
N THR A 106 -19.16 8.95 -2.61
CA THR A 106 -20.17 9.16 -1.54
C THR A 106 -19.79 10.18 -0.46
N LEU A 107 -18.59 10.79 -0.52
CA LEU A 107 -18.05 11.63 0.57
C LEU A 107 -17.52 13.01 0.15
N PHE A 108 -17.97 13.53 -1.00
CA PHE A 108 -18.05 14.99 -1.18
C PHE A 108 -19.45 15.46 -0.80
N GLU A 109 -19.70 15.42 0.51
CA GLU A 109 -20.39 16.42 1.33
C GLU A 109 -20.10 15.97 2.77
N GLY A 110 -19.41 16.82 3.53
CA GLY A 110 -19.01 16.49 4.88
C GLY A 110 -20.22 16.30 5.79
N SER A 111 -20.16 15.33 6.70
CA SER A 111 -21.05 15.32 7.87
C SER A 111 -20.30 15.92 9.04
N GLU A 112 -20.82 17.02 9.56
CA GLU A 112 -20.54 17.50 10.91
C GLU A 112 -20.99 16.44 11.92
N GLU A 113 -20.13 15.48 12.28
CA GLU A 113 -20.40 14.63 13.45
C GLU A 113 -19.42 15.05 14.55
N SER A 114 -19.69 16.23 15.08
CA SER A 114 -19.53 16.52 16.49
C SER A 114 -20.90 16.91 16.99
N GLU A 115 -21.68 15.91 17.44
CA GLU A 115 -22.51 15.87 18.65
C GLU A 115 -22.86 14.41 19.00
#